data_AF-A0A183F939-F1
#
_entry.id   AF-A0A183F939-F1
#
_cell.length_a   1.000
_cell.length_b   1.000
_cell.length_c   1.000
_cell.angle_alpha   90.00
_cell.angle_beta   90.00
_cell.angle_gamma   90.00
#
_symmetry.space_group_name_H-M   'P 1'
#
loop_
_entity.id
_entity.type
_entity.pdbx_description
1 polymer ?
#
loop_
_entity_poly.entity_id
_entity_poly.type
_entity_poly.pdbx_seq_one_letter_code
_entity_poly.pdbx_strand_id
1 'polypeptide(L)'
;MAGTIDSLTSLTISPARNAAPGKSNSYVVTASRRTLLGDRRFSVENINRVWITDAKLPFMVPPSTEANFGDLLVRWRRPTRPGLTDHYALILDFCRRYFLHACDPEREIQGFVCRLTGKAGKDPDLTDLPEDIVSFVIDFLMDALGLSNHDIDKHERDLVARRSLFWNTLGSNDEERSNLLRQLKLAKVEWISLARKAIGRAL
;
A
#
# COMPACT_ATOMS: atom_id res chain seq x y z
N MET A 1 -19.08 75.05 -2.15
CA MET A 1 -18.73 75.57 -3.49
C MET A 1 -17.81 74.52 -4.10
N ALA A 2 -18.33 73.65 -4.97
CA ALA A 2 -18.45 73.84 -6.42
C ALA A 2 -17.05 73.90 -7.06
N GLY A 3 -16.64 73.09 -8.05
CA GLY A 3 -17.29 72.10 -8.92
C GLY A 3 -16.18 71.21 -9.56
N THR A 4 -16.42 70.06 -10.18
CA THR A 4 -17.29 69.72 -11.33
C THR A 4 -16.44 69.51 -12.60
N ILE A 5 -16.29 68.22 -12.98
CA ILE A 5 -16.25 67.60 -14.34
C ILE A 5 -15.02 67.98 -15.21
N ASP A 6 -14.32 67.13 -15.99
CA ASP A 6 -14.61 66.21 -17.11
C ASP A 6 -13.21 65.67 -17.56
N SER A 7 -12.96 64.63 -18.35
CA SER A 7 -13.66 63.47 -18.90
C SER A 7 -12.59 62.68 -19.69
N LEU A 8 -12.75 61.36 -19.75
CA LEU A 8 -12.50 60.49 -20.91
C LEU A 8 -11.12 60.52 -21.62
N THR A 9 -10.40 59.39 -21.57
CA THR A 9 -10.22 58.54 -22.78
C THR A 9 -9.72 57.13 -22.41
N SER A 10 -10.32 56.17 -23.09
CA SER A 10 -10.23 54.71 -22.95
C SER A 10 -8.96 54.15 -23.57
N LEU A 11 -8.43 53.03 -23.06
CA LEU A 11 -8.04 51.84 -23.85
C LEU A 11 -7.46 50.73 -22.94
N THR A 12 -8.29 49.71 -22.73
CA THR A 12 -8.04 48.26 -22.83
C THR A 12 -6.66 47.70 -22.40
N ILE A 13 -6.66 46.76 -21.45
CA ILE A 13 -6.05 45.40 -21.53
C ILE A 13 -6.55 44.59 -20.32
N SER A 14 -7.23 43.47 -20.59
CA SER A 14 -7.37 42.29 -19.71
C SER A 14 -6.49 41.16 -20.29
N PRO A 15 -6.30 39.99 -19.66
CA PRO A 15 -6.15 39.64 -18.24
C PRO A 15 -5.00 38.61 -18.01
N ALA A 16 -4.44 38.51 -16.80
CA ALA A 16 -3.61 37.37 -16.34
C ALA A 16 -3.33 37.56 -14.82
N ARG A 17 -3.46 36.61 -13.90
CA ARG A 17 -3.34 35.15 -13.93
C ARG A 17 -4.29 34.55 -12.88
N ASN A 18 -5.08 33.58 -13.30
CA ASN A 18 -5.76 32.66 -12.41
C ASN A 18 -4.74 31.90 -11.56
N ALA A 19 -4.87 31.99 -10.24
CA ALA A 19 -4.29 31.03 -9.31
C ALA A 19 -5.01 29.69 -9.51
N ALA A 20 -4.33 28.70 -10.06
CA ALA A 20 -4.84 27.35 -10.13
C ALA A 20 -4.86 26.73 -8.71
N PRO A 21 -6.00 26.23 -8.21
CA PRO A 21 -5.99 25.42 -7.01
C PRO A 21 -5.25 24.12 -7.30
N GLY A 22 -4.29 23.79 -6.42
CA GLY A 22 -3.52 22.56 -6.49
C GLY A 22 -4.42 21.35 -6.64
N LYS A 23 -4.20 20.59 -7.72
CA LYS A 23 -4.88 19.33 -7.99
C LYS A 23 -4.55 18.36 -6.86
N SER A 24 -5.41 18.33 -5.86
CA SER A 24 -5.48 17.23 -4.91
C SER A 24 -5.87 16.00 -5.72
N ASN A 25 -4.97 15.01 -5.80
CA ASN A 25 -5.21 13.74 -6.47
C ASN A 25 -6.47 13.09 -5.89
N SER A 26 -7.61 13.28 -6.55
CA SER A 26 -8.91 12.70 -6.18
C SER A 26 -8.85 11.18 -6.04
N TYR A 27 -7.88 10.54 -6.70
CA TYR A 27 -7.62 9.10 -6.62
C TYR A 27 -6.99 8.61 -5.30
N VAL A 28 -6.29 9.48 -4.57
CA VAL A 28 -5.77 9.11 -3.23
C VAL A 28 -6.94 8.93 -2.27
N VAL A 29 -7.95 9.79 -2.38
CA VAL A 29 -9.16 9.80 -1.54
C VAL A 29 -10.00 8.53 -1.71
N THR A 30 -9.97 7.88 -2.88
CA THR A 30 -10.76 6.66 -3.14
C THR A 30 -10.11 5.38 -2.61
N ALA A 31 -8.77 5.32 -2.56
CA ALA A 31 -8.03 4.17 -2.04
C ALA A 31 -7.87 4.24 -0.50
N SER A 32 -7.71 5.44 0.07
CA SER A 32 -7.56 5.67 1.51
C SER A 32 -8.85 5.50 2.33
N ARG A 33 -9.93 4.99 1.71
CA ARG A 33 -11.19 4.63 2.40
C ARG A 33 -11.45 3.13 2.48
N ARG A 34 -10.56 2.30 1.93
CA ARG A 34 -10.76 0.84 1.94
C ARG A 34 -10.14 0.28 3.21
N THR A 35 -11.00 -0.09 4.15
CA THR A 35 -10.63 -0.74 5.40
C THR A 35 -10.74 -2.24 5.22
N LEU A 36 -9.82 -3.00 5.84
CA LEU A 36 -10.03 -4.44 6.00
C LEU A 36 -11.24 -4.72 6.90
N LEU A 37 -11.82 -5.89 6.69
CA LEU A 37 -12.99 -6.34 7.44
C LEU A 37 -12.62 -6.70 8.88
N GLY A 38 -13.53 -6.37 9.80
CA GLY A 38 -13.35 -6.56 11.24
C GLY A 38 -12.26 -5.65 11.83
N ASP A 39 -11.77 -6.02 13.01
CA ASP A 39 -10.72 -5.28 13.74
C ASP A 39 -9.30 -5.58 13.23
N ARG A 40 -9.17 -6.06 11.99
CA ARG A 40 -7.88 -6.41 11.40
C ARG A 40 -7.01 -5.17 11.27
N ARG A 41 -5.77 -5.27 11.72
CA ARG A 41 -4.77 -4.19 11.67
C ARG A 41 -3.56 -4.65 10.87
N PHE A 42 -2.83 -3.71 10.29
CA PHE A 42 -1.49 -3.98 9.79
C PHE A 42 -0.54 -4.14 10.99
N SER A 43 -0.18 -5.38 11.32
CA SER A 43 0.46 -5.75 12.59
C SER A 43 1.34 -6.99 12.47
N VAL A 44 2.40 -7.03 13.29
CA VAL A 44 3.27 -8.20 13.46
C VAL A 44 2.52 -9.40 14.06
N GLU A 45 1.46 -9.17 14.83
CA GLU A 45 0.66 -10.23 15.46
C GLU A 45 -0.03 -11.15 14.43
N ASN A 46 -0.19 -10.68 13.19
CA ASN A 46 -0.75 -11.49 12.11
C ASN A 46 0.30 -12.38 11.42
N ILE A 47 1.59 -12.13 11.66
CA ILE A 47 2.69 -12.83 11.02
C ILE A 47 2.94 -14.15 11.75
N ASN A 48 2.88 -15.26 11.01
CA ASN A 48 3.03 -16.62 11.54
C ASN A 48 4.26 -17.36 11.00
N ARG A 49 5.13 -16.66 10.26
CA ARG A 49 6.37 -17.19 9.66
C ARG A 49 7.47 -16.15 9.66
N VAL A 50 8.70 -16.61 9.46
CA VAL A 50 9.88 -15.75 9.35
C VAL A 50 10.00 -15.22 7.92
N TRP A 51 10.25 -13.93 7.77
CA TRP A 51 10.30 -13.25 6.48
C TRP A 51 11.71 -12.74 6.18
N ILE A 52 12.58 -13.66 5.74
CA ILE A 52 13.95 -13.33 5.33
C ILE A 52 14.04 -13.34 3.81
N THR A 53 14.65 -12.30 3.24
CA THR A 53 14.83 -12.18 1.80
C THR A 53 16.17 -12.77 1.37
N ASP A 54 16.15 -13.60 0.31
CA ASP A 54 17.35 -14.13 -0.34
C ASP A 54 17.87 -13.18 -1.44
N ALA A 55 17.63 -11.88 -1.29
CA ALA A 55 17.86 -10.87 -2.30
C ALA A 55 19.31 -10.87 -2.80
N LYS A 56 19.46 -10.73 -4.13
CA LYS A 56 20.75 -10.62 -4.81
C LYS A 56 21.06 -9.14 -5.07
N LEU A 57 22.35 -8.82 -5.22
CA LEU A 57 22.84 -7.49 -5.60
C LEU A 57 22.00 -6.89 -6.75
N PRO A 58 21.60 -5.60 -6.69
CA PRO A 58 21.98 -4.59 -5.69
C PRO A 58 21.10 -4.58 -4.45
N PHE A 59 20.08 -5.44 -4.38
CA PHE A 59 19.26 -5.63 -3.20
C PHE A 59 20.08 -6.42 -2.18
N MET A 60 20.87 -5.69 -1.40
CA MET A 60 21.51 -6.25 -0.21
C MET A 60 20.54 -6.11 0.94
N VAL A 61 20.39 -7.17 1.75
CA VAL A 61 19.98 -6.97 3.15
C VAL A 61 21.10 -6.15 3.78
N PRO A 62 20.90 -4.88 4.15
CA PRO A 62 21.99 -4.12 4.75
C PRO A 62 22.47 -4.86 6.00
N PRO A 63 23.77 -4.98 6.27
CA PRO A 63 24.27 -5.63 7.48
C PRO A 63 23.78 -4.95 8.78
N SER A 64 23.26 -3.73 8.68
CA SER A 64 22.63 -2.93 9.75
C SER A 64 21.09 -3.00 9.77
N THR A 65 20.47 -3.66 8.79
CA THR A 65 19.02 -3.76 8.63
C THR A 65 18.63 -5.23 8.78
N GLU A 66 17.63 -5.45 9.61
CA GLU A 66 17.25 -6.77 10.08
C GLU A 66 16.95 -7.72 8.93
N ALA A 67 17.56 -8.90 8.96
CA ALA A 67 17.34 -9.92 7.94
C ALA A 67 15.87 -10.33 7.83
N ASN A 68 15.05 -10.04 8.83
CA ASN A 68 13.65 -10.43 8.94
C ASN A 68 12.69 -9.22 8.89
N PHE A 69 11.77 -9.22 7.94
CA PHE A 69 10.76 -8.16 7.78
C PHE A 69 9.79 -8.04 8.97
N GLY A 70 9.59 -9.12 9.74
CA GLY A 70 8.81 -9.06 10.97
C GLY A 70 9.41 -8.07 11.97
N ASP A 71 10.74 -8.08 12.11
CA ASP A 71 11.44 -7.18 13.02
C ASP A 71 11.43 -5.75 12.48
N LEU A 72 11.55 -5.58 11.15
CA LEU A 72 11.38 -4.28 10.49
C LEU A 72 10.01 -3.67 10.79
N LEU A 73 8.94 -4.47 10.82
CA LEU A 73 7.60 -4.01 11.14
C LEU A 73 7.44 -3.62 12.61
N VAL A 74 8.11 -4.34 13.53
CA VAL A 74 8.13 -4.01 14.97
C VAL A 74 8.83 -2.68 15.21
N ARG A 75 9.96 -2.45 14.55
CA ARG A 75 10.75 -1.22 14.69
C ARG A 75 10.21 -0.05 13.87
N TRP A 76 9.39 -0.32 12.87
CA TRP A 76 8.78 0.71 12.04
C TRP A 76 7.91 1.64 12.89
N ARG A 77 8.36 2.89 13.00
CA ARG A 77 7.60 3.94 13.69
C ARG A 77 6.45 4.37 12.81
N ARG A 78 5.25 3.90 13.15
CA ARG A 78 4.01 4.24 12.45
C ARG A 78 3.85 5.78 12.32
N PRO A 79 3.47 6.28 11.13
CA PRO A 79 3.15 7.69 10.94
C PRO A 79 1.92 8.08 11.77
N THR A 80 1.94 9.28 12.34
CA THR A 80 0.87 9.78 13.24
C THR A 80 -0.40 10.22 12.49
N ARG A 81 -0.28 10.52 11.20
CA ARG A 81 -1.36 11.08 10.38
C ARG A 81 -2.41 10.07 9.91
N PRO A 82 -2.06 8.90 9.35
CA PRO A 82 -3.07 7.90 8.98
C PRO A 82 -3.65 7.24 10.23
N GLY A 83 -4.97 7.05 10.23
CA GLY A 83 -5.66 6.27 11.26
C GLY A 83 -5.26 4.80 11.22
N LEU A 84 -5.53 4.06 12.30
CA LEU A 84 -5.21 2.63 12.42
C LEU A 84 -5.90 1.75 11.35
N THR A 85 -6.96 2.27 10.75
CA THR A 85 -7.76 1.61 9.72
C THR A 85 -7.40 2.08 8.30
N ASP A 86 -6.47 3.02 8.13
CA ASP A 86 -5.97 3.42 6.81
C ASP A 86 -4.85 2.46 6.38
N HIS A 87 -5.23 1.19 6.17
CA HIS A 87 -4.30 0.11 5.84
C HIS A 87 -3.45 0.43 4.62
N TYR A 88 -4.01 1.11 3.60
CA TYR A 88 -3.27 1.48 2.40
C TYR A 88 -2.16 2.50 2.69
N ALA A 89 -2.45 3.55 3.47
CA ALA A 89 -1.42 4.51 3.85
C ALA A 89 -0.33 3.87 4.72
N LEU A 90 -0.70 2.94 5.61
CA LEU A 90 0.23 2.21 6.46
C LEU A 90 1.19 1.32 5.64
N ILE A 91 0.67 0.51 4.70
CA ILE A 91 1.53 -0.32 3.85
C ILE A 91 2.42 0.53 2.93
N LEU A 92 1.90 1.65 2.41
CA LEU A 92 2.67 2.56 1.55
C LEU A 92 3.85 3.18 2.31
N ASP A 93 3.61 3.64 3.53
CA ASP A 93 4.66 4.22 4.38
C ASP A 93 5.70 3.18 4.79
N PHE A 94 5.26 1.98 5.17
CA PHE A 94 6.17 0.86 5.43
C PHE A 94 7.05 0.55 4.21
N CYS A 95 6.46 0.42 3.02
CA CYS A 95 7.21 0.19 1.78
C CYS A 95 8.24 1.31 1.52
N ARG A 96 7.88 2.58 1.72
CA ARG A 96 8.83 3.70 1.56
C ARG A 96 10.01 3.57 2.49
N ARG A 97 9.76 3.22 3.76
CA ARG A 97 10.81 3.05 4.75
C ARG A 97 11.74 1.89 4.38
N TYR A 98 11.19 0.78 3.90
CA TYR A 98 11.98 -0.36 3.44
C TYR A 98 12.83 -0.01 2.21
N PHE A 99 12.22 0.50 1.14
CA PHE A 99 12.92 0.75 -0.12
C PHE A 99 13.99 1.84 -0.02
N LEU A 100 13.86 2.79 0.91
CA LEU A 100 14.91 3.77 1.21
C LEU A 100 16.26 3.10 1.56
N HIS A 101 16.23 1.91 2.15
CA HIS A 101 17.39 1.18 2.63
C HIS A 101 17.56 -0.20 1.95
N ALA A 102 16.86 -0.46 0.84
CA ALA A 102 16.82 -1.78 0.23
C ALA A 102 18.01 -2.09 -0.70
N CYS A 103 18.85 -1.09 -1.01
CA CYS A 103 20.03 -1.24 -1.86
C CYS A 103 21.29 -0.72 -1.15
N ASP A 104 22.46 -1.21 -1.57
CA ASP A 104 23.76 -0.66 -1.17
C ASP A 104 24.62 -0.35 -2.42
N PRO A 105 24.87 0.93 -2.74
CA PRO A 105 24.43 2.12 -2.02
C PRO A 105 22.94 2.41 -2.17
N GLU A 106 22.32 3.00 -1.14
CA GLU A 106 20.86 3.28 -1.06
C GLU A 106 20.30 3.97 -2.31
N ARG A 107 21.09 4.86 -2.94
CA ARG A 107 20.70 5.60 -4.15
C ARG A 107 20.34 4.70 -5.33
N GLU A 108 20.82 3.46 -5.39
CA GLU A 108 20.54 2.56 -6.51
C GLU A 108 19.05 2.22 -6.63
N ILE A 109 18.29 2.31 -5.53
CA ILE A 109 16.85 2.08 -5.57
C ILE A 109 16.12 3.05 -6.52
N GLN A 110 16.68 4.25 -6.75
CA GLN A 110 16.11 5.27 -7.65
C GLN A 110 16.14 4.85 -9.13
N GLY A 111 16.98 3.87 -9.48
CA GLY A 111 17.02 3.29 -10.82
C GLY A 111 15.92 2.25 -11.07
N PHE A 112 15.13 1.91 -10.06
CA PHE A 112 14.10 0.88 -10.13
C PHE A 112 12.68 1.44 -10.16
N VAL A 113 11.79 0.63 -10.72
CA VAL A 113 10.37 0.94 -10.77
C VAL A 113 9.52 -0.32 -10.63
N CYS A 114 8.43 -0.25 -9.88
CA CYS A 114 7.39 -1.27 -9.92
C CYS A 114 6.23 -0.78 -10.79
N ARG A 115 5.98 -1.49 -11.91
CA ARG A 115 4.89 -1.21 -12.85
C ARG A 115 3.69 -2.10 -12.56
N LEU A 116 2.49 -1.53 -12.76
CA LEU A 116 1.22 -2.24 -12.57
C LEU A 116 0.77 -2.96 -13.83
N THR A 117 0.96 -2.32 -14.99
CA THR A 117 0.55 -2.81 -16.30
C THR A 117 1.45 -2.22 -17.39
N GLY A 118 2.33 -3.03 -17.96
CA GLY A 118 3.17 -2.64 -19.11
C GLY A 118 4.11 -1.44 -18.88
N LYS A 119 4.74 -0.96 -19.96
CA LYS A 119 5.69 0.17 -19.95
C LYS A 119 5.02 1.56 -19.87
N ALA A 120 3.69 1.65 -19.87
CA ALA A 120 2.99 2.93 -20.02
C ALA A 120 2.98 3.75 -18.71
N GLY A 121 3.42 5.01 -18.81
CA GLY A 121 3.19 6.05 -17.79
C GLY A 121 4.28 6.24 -16.74
N LYS A 122 5.36 5.46 -16.76
CA LYS A 122 6.56 5.70 -15.94
C LYS A 122 7.79 5.74 -16.82
N ASP A 123 8.80 6.48 -16.38
CA ASP A 123 10.08 6.69 -17.08
C ASP A 123 10.58 5.38 -17.72
N PRO A 124 10.73 5.31 -19.06
CA PRO A 124 11.14 4.10 -19.75
C PRO A 124 12.56 3.66 -19.42
N ASP A 125 13.40 4.55 -18.87
CA ASP A 125 14.81 4.29 -18.57
C ASP A 125 15.00 3.62 -17.20
N LEU A 126 13.94 3.56 -16.37
CA LEU A 126 13.95 2.84 -15.10
C LEU A 126 13.81 1.33 -15.30
N THR A 127 14.64 0.59 -14.57
CA THR A 127 14.64 -0.88 -14.55
C THR A 127 13.47 -1.40 -13.74
N ASP A 128 12.76 -2.42 -14.24
CA ASP A 128 11.69 -3.03 -13.48
C ASP A 128 12.25 -3.73 -12.22
N LEU A 129 11.57 -3.55 -11.08
CA LEU A 129 11.92 -4.21 -9.84
C LEU A 129 11.87 -5.74 -10.06
N PRO A 130 12.88 -6.51 -9.59
CA PRO A 130 12.84 -7.96 -9.68
C PRO A 130 11.55 -8.54 -9.10
N GLU A 131 10.88 -9.42 -9.85
CA GLU A 131 9.54 -9.92 -9.51
C GLU A 131 9.53 -10.78 -8.24
N ASP A 132 10.65 -11.42 -7.92
CA ASP A 132 10.87 -12.14 -6.66
C ASP A 132 10.84 -11.19 -5.47
N ILE A 133 11.47 -10.01 -5.57
CA ILE A 133 11.38 -8.96 -4.54
C ILE A 133 9.95 -8.41 -4.45
N VAL A 134 9.30 -8.14 -5.58
CA VAL A 134 7.89 -7.68 -5.60
C VAL A 134 6.98 -8.69 -4.90
N SER A 135 7.08 -9.96 -5.27
CA SER A 135 6.24 -11.04 -4.73
C SER A 135 6.51 -11.24 -3.24
N PHE A 136 7.77 -11.25 -2.83
CA PHE A 136 8.18 -11.36 -1.43
C PHE A 136 7.56 -10.25 -0.57
N VAL A 137 7.67 -8.99 -1.01
CA VAL A 137 7.10 -7.84 -0.28
C VAL A 137 5.58 -7.93 -0.26
N ILE A 138 4.92 -8.31 -1.35
CA ILE A 138 3.46 -8.47 -1.40
C ILE A 138 3.00 -9.55 -0.41
N ASP A 139 3.63 -10.72 -0.40
CA ASP A 139 3.22 -11.82 0.46
C ASP A 139 3.44 -11.48 1.94
N PHE A 140 4.55 -10.80 2.27
CA PHE A 140 4.77 -10.24 3.60
C PHE A 140 3.65 -9.26 4.01
N LEU A 141 3.26 -8.35 3.12
CA LEU A 141 2.18 -7.41 3.41
C LEU A 141 0.85 -8.14 3.62
N MET A 142 0.57 -9.22 2.87
CA MET A 142 -0.63 -10.02 3.07
C MET A 142 -0.62 -10.74 4.43
N ASP A 143 0.54 -11.23 4.88
CA ASP A 143 0.71 -11.79 6.23
C ASP A 143 0.42 -10.73 7.29
N ALA A 144 1.07 -9.57 7.19
CA ALA A 144 0.92 -8.49 8.16
C ALA A 144 -0.50 -7.90 8.18
N LEU A 145 -1.30 -8.07 7.12
CA LEU A 145 -2.73 -7.74 7.07
C LEU A 145 -3.64 -8.91 7.54
N GLY A 146 -3.07 -10.08 7.81
CA GLY A 146 -3.78 -11.30 8.23
C GLY A 146 -4.55 -12.01 7.10
N LEU A 147 -4.20 -11.76 5.85
CA LEU A 147 -4.85 -12.30 4.65
C LEU A 147 -4.16 -13.56 4.08
N SER A 148 -3.05 -13.99 4.69
CA SER A 148 -2.29 -15.17 4.25
C SER A 148 -2.56 -16.45 5.02
N ASN A 149 -3.57 -16.46 5.89
CA ASN A 149 -3.96 -17.71 6.54
C ASN A 149 -4.34 -18.73 5.45
N HIS A 150 -3.67 -19.89 5.41
CA HIS A 150 -3.90 -20.94 4.42
C HIS A 150 -5.39 -21.33 4.34
N ASP A 151 -6.12 -21.24 5.44
CA ASP A 151 -7.53 -21.61 5.49
C ASP A 151 -8.42 -20.66 4.68
N ILE A 152 -7.95 -19.43 4.39
CA ILE A 152 -8.62 -18.51 3.47
C ILE A 152 -8.67 -19.09 2.06
N ASP A 153 -7.66 -19.85 1.62
CA ASP A 153 -7.61 -20.39 0.26
C ASP A 153 -8.42 -21.69 0.10
N LYS A 154 -8.79 -22.33 1.21
CA LYS A 154 -9.50 -23.62 1.21
C LYS A 154 -10.98 -23.47 0.83
N HIS A 155 -11.57 -24.59 0.41
CA HIS A 155 -13.02 -24.63 0.17
C HIS A 155 -13.77 -24.67 1.51
N GLU A 156 -14.92 -24.00 1.58
CA GLU A 156 -15.78 -23.94 2.76
C GLU A 156 -16.09 -25.33 3.33
N ARG A 157 -16.55 -26.25 2.46
CA ARG A 157 -16.77 -27.67 2.80
C ARG A 157 -15.61 -28.31 3.58
N ASP A 158 -14.36 -28.04 3.20
CA ASP A 158 -13.20 -28.60 3.88
C ASP A 158 -13.01 -27.98 5.26
N LEU A 159 -13.26 -26.67 5.39
CA LEU A 159 -13.20 -25.95 6.66
C LEU A 159 -14.24 -26.44 7.67
N VAL A 160 -15.47 -26.67 7.19
CA VAL A 160 -16.59 -27.19 7.98
C VAL A 160 -16.30 -28.63 8.43
N ALA A 161 -15.88 -29.50 7.50
CA ALA A 161 -15.63 -30.91 7.79
C ALA A 161 -14.58 -31.11 8.89
N ARG A 162 -13.50 -30.32 8.86
CA ARG A 162 -12.40 -30.42 9.84
C ARG A 162 -12.53 -29.48 11.05
N ARG A 163 -13.58 -28.64 11.09
CA ARG A 163 -13.82 -27.62 12.12
C ARG A 163 -12.56 -26.84 12.49
N SER A 164 -11.84 -26.33 11.50
CA SER A 164 -10.57 -25.62 11.73
C SER A 164 -10.75 -24.46 12.72
N LEU A 165 -9.75 -24.20 13.57
CA LEU A 165 -9.81 -23.09 14.53
C LEU A 165 -10.10 -21.76 13.84
N PHE A 166 -9.47 -21.50 12.70
CA PHE A 166 -9.74 -20.33 11.86
C PHE A 166 -11.22 -20.20 11.51
N TRP A 167 -11.85 -21.28 11.01
CA TRP A 167 -13.29 -21.29 10.68
C TRP A 167 -14.16 -20.85 11.85
N ASN A 168 -13.87 -21.37 13.05
CA ASN A 168 -14.63 -21.05 14.25
C ASN A 168 -14.48 -19.58 14.69
N THR A 169 -13.38 -18.91 14.31
CA THR A 169 -13.18 -17.47 14.59
C THR A 169 -13.94 -16.54 13.65
N LEU A 170 -14.47 -17.03 12.52
CA LEU A 170 -15.08 -16.16 11.51
C LEU A 170 -16.52 -15.73 11.83
N GLY A 171 -17.20 -16.40 12.76
CA GLY A 171 -18.60 -16.10 13.08
C GLY A 171 -19.24 -17.12 13.99
N SER A 172 -20.46 -16.84 14.41
CA SER A 172 -21.19 -17.64 15.40
C SER A 172 -21.88 -18.86 14.76
N ASN A 173 -22.21 -18.77 13.47
CA ASN A 173 -22.86 -19.81 12.69
C ASN A 173 -22.17 -19.99 11.32
N ASP A 174 -22.49 -21.08 10.62
CA ASP A 174 -21.82 -21.39 9.35
C ASP A 174 -22.16 -20.37 8.25
N GLU A 175 -23.36 -19.78 8.22
CA GLU A 175 -23.71 -18.75 7.25
C GLU A 175 -22.83 -17.50 7.36
N GLU A 176 -22.65 -16.98 8.58
CA GLU A 176 -21.75 -15.85 8.87
C GLU A 176 -20.31 -16.17 8.47
N ARG A 177 -19.83 -17.37 8.81
CA ARG A 177 -18.47 -17.82 8.52
C ARG A 177 -18.24 -17.94 7.01
N SER A 178 -19.20 -18.49 6.26
CA SER A 178 -19.14 -18.63 4.80
C SER A 178 -19.11 -17.27 4.12
N ASN A 179 -19.93 -16.33 4.61
CA ASN A 179 -19.95 -14.96 4.12
C ASN A 179 -18.60 -14.27 4.38
N LEU A 180 -18.10 -14.31 5.61
CA LEU A 180 -16.82 -13.68 5.95
C LEU A 180 -15.65 -14.32 5.21
N LEU A 181 -15.62 -15.65 5.05
CA LEU A 181 -14.61 -16.33 4.23
C LEU A 181 -14.61 -15.82 2.80
N ARG A 182 -15.79 -15.68 2.18
CA ARG A 182 -15.92 -15.14 0.81
C ARG A 182 -15.39 -13.72 0.73
N GLN A 183 -15.72 -12.89 1.70
CA GLN A 183 -15.23 -11.52 1.75
C GLN A 183 -13.71 -11.45 1.95
N LEU A 184 -13.12 -12.34 2.78
CA LEU A 184 -11.68 -12.44 2.95
C LEU A 184 -10.96 -12.88 1.66
N LYS A 185 -11.54 -13.81 0.90
CA LYS A 185 -11.02 -14.22 -0.42
C LYS A 185 -11.01 -13.05 -1.40
N LEU A 186 -12.10 -12.30 -1.47
CA LEU A 186 -12.20 -11.10 -2.33
C LEU A 186 -11.20 -10.03 -1.88
N ALA A 187 -11.10 -9.78 -0.58
CA ALA A 187 -10.15 -8.85 0.00
C ALA A 187 -8.70 -9.26 -0.34
N LYS A 188 -8.34 -10.55 -0.21
CA LYS A 188 -6.99 -11.02 -0.55
C LYS A 188 -6.59 -10.66 -1.98
N VAL A 189 -7.44 -10.96 -2.97
CA VAL A 189 -7.18 -10.63 -4.38
C VAL A 189 -7.03 -9.12 -4.58
N GLU A 190 -7.90 -8.34 -3.96
CA GLU A 190 -7.87 -6.88 -4.04
C GLU A 190 -6.60 -6.30 -3.41
N TRP A 191 -6.25 -6.75 -2.21
CA TRP A 191 -5.13 -6.24 -1.43
C TRP A 191 -3.78 -6.62 -2.03
N ILE A 192 -3.67 -7.74 -2.76
CA ILE A 192 -2.50 -8.03 -3.61
C ILE A 192 -2.28 -6.93 -4.65
N SER A 193 -3.35 -6.50 -5.34
CA SER A 193 -3.27 -5.40 -6.31
C SER A 193 -2.93 -4.07 -5.64
N LEU A 194 -3.51 -3.78 -4.48
CA LEU A 194 -3.20 -2.57 -3.71
C LEU A 194 -1.77 -2.57 -3.16
N ALA A 195 -1.24 -3.70 -2.73
CA ALA A 195 0.14 -3.85 -2.28
C ALA A 195 1.11 -3.55 -3.41
N ARG A 196 0.90 -4.10 -4.61
CA ARG A 196 1.72 -3.77 -5.80
C ARG A 196 1.65 -2.28 -6.14
N LYS A 197 0.48 -1.66 -6.01
CA LYS A 197 0.30 -0.19 -6.17
C LYS A 197 1.06 0.60 -5.11
N ALA A 198 1.09 0.12 -3.88
CA ALA A 198 1.84 0.76 -2.79
C ALA A 198 3.35 0.68 -3.05
N ILE A 199 3.88 -0.48 -3.44
CA ILE A 199 5.28 -0.65 -3.86
C ILE A 199 5.62 0.34 -4.99
N GLY A 200 4.81 0.37 -6.04
CA GLY A 200 5.03 1.30 -7.16
C GLY A 200 4.84 2.78 -6.84
N ARG A 201 4.32 3.16 -5.67
CA ARG A 201 4.26 4.55 -5.20
C ARG A 201 5.30 4.86 -4.13
N ALA A 202 5.93 3.83 -3.58
CA ALA A 202 7.01 3.94 -2.62
C ALA A 202 8.34 4.20 -3.32
N LEU A 203 8.53 3.59 -4.50
CA LEU A 203 9.54 3.90 -5.51
C LEU A 203 9.12 5.13 -6.32
#